data_AF-A0A1H3HG24-F1
#
_entry.id   AF-A0A1H3HG24-F1
#
_cell.length_a   1.000
_cell.length_b   1.000
_cell.length_c   1.000
_cell.angle_alpha   90.00
_cell.angle_beta   90.00
_cell.angle_gamma   90.00
#
_symmetry.space_group_name_H-M   'P 1'
#
loop_
_entity.id
_entity.type
_entity.pdbx_description
1 polymer ?
#
loop_
_entity_poly.entity_id
_entity_poly.type
_entity_poly.pdbx_seq_one_letter_code
_entity_poly.pdbx_strand_id
1 'polypeptide(L)'
;MKIEWNFEDYIYSHNFGRINKREYIHRIYKNGIELEKPKEIYKFYGNTNYNLNSLLENYIYFSNPRDFNDPFDCLVNREEQILKNYKTLENHRNELGVCCFSLINNNPLMWGHYTNNYNGFCLKFKNDNFFDNDNITLQTHVSYLKNYIPGNEPLKKAIKELYLQKLNNQDKVTISKVLALTFEYNWKYYDWNYEQEYRTISWSTNSFERKMRFNKECLEEIYIGYKMKSANYEYYSLLINIIKTQYPNTKIFEVKPNSLKVKLEFSEI
;
A
#
# COMPACT_ATOMS: atom_id res chain seq x y z
N MET A 1 20.88 15.09 4.67
CA MET A 1 21.70 13.86 4.75
C MET A 1 21.11 12.85 3.78
N LYS A 2 21.93 12.26 2.92
CA LYS A 2 21.51 11.25 1.94
C LYS A 2 22.00 9.88 2.38
N ILE A 3 21.13 8.88 2.39
CA ILE A 3 21.44 7.49 2.66
C ILE A 3 20.93 6.67 1.48
N GLU A 4 21.79 5.82 0.93
CA GLU A 4 21.46 4.98 -0.22
C GLU A 4 21.91 3.54 0.03
N TRP A 5 21.13 2.59 -0.47
CA TRP A 5 21.56 1.21 -0.64
C TRP A 5 20.91 0.62 -1.89
N ASN A 6 21.45 -0.50 -2.34
CA ASN A 6 20.92 -1.25 -3.46
C ASN A 6 20.63 -2.70 -3.06
N PHE A 7 19.66 -3.29 -3.74
CA PHE A 7 19.36 -4.71 -3.63
C PHE A 7 18.78 -5.20 -4.96
N GLU A 8 19.37 -6.26 -5.53
CA GLU A 8 19.10 -6.68 -6.91
C GLU A 8 19.23 -5.50 -7.89
N ASP A 9 18.22 -5.27 -8.74
CA ASP A 9 18.15 -4.17 -9.70
C ASP A 9 17.53 -2.88 -9.11
N TYR A 10 17.29 -2.85 -7.80
CA TYR A 10 16.70 -1.72 -7.09
C TYR A 10 17.75 -0.87 -6.35
N ILE A 11 17.58 0.44 -6.38
CA ILE A 11 18.32 1.41 -5.56
C ILE A 11 17.31 2.19 -4.71
N TYR A 12 17.54 2.23 -3.40
CA TYR A 12 16.74 2.95 -2.43
C TYR A 12 17.50 4.20 -2.00
N SER A 13 16.91 5.38 -2.20
CA SER A 13 17.48 6.66 -1.82
C SER A 13 16.60 7.36 -0.81
N HIS A 14 17.21 7.71 0.32
CA HIS A 14 16.58 8.40 1.43
C HIS A 14 17.29 9.73 1.65
N ASN A 15 16.59 10.83 1.38
CA ASN A 15 17.10 12.17 1.62
C ASN A 15 16.35 12.81 2.78
N PHE A 16 17.08 13.07 3.86
CA PHE A 16 16.58 13.75 5.05
C PHE A 16 17.05 15.21 5.02
N GLY A 17 16.13 16.14 4.78
CA GLY A 17 16.33 17.59 4.81
C GLY A 17 16.40 18.15 6.23
N ARG A 18 15.97 19.40 6.45
CA ARG A 18 15.93 19.96 7.82
C ARG A 18 14.82 19.27 8.61
N ILE A 19 15.22 18.50 9.63
CA ILE A 19 14.33 17.60 10.39
C ILE A 19 13.14 18.34 11.03
N ASN A 20 13.28 19.64 11.31
CA ASN A 20 12.22 20.50 11.83
C ASN A 20 11.11 20.86 10.81
N LYS A 21 11.21 20.42 9.54
CA LYS A 21 10.22 20.70 8.48
C LYS A 21 9.70 19.47 7.71
N ARG A 22 9.87 18.23 8.22
CA ARG A 22 9.40 16.99 7.55
C ARG A 22 9.87 16.86 6.08
N GLU A 23 11.05 17.36 5.74
CA GLU A 23 11.64 17.20 4.41
C GLU A 23 12.28 15.82 4.26
N TYR A 24 11.49 14.75 4.35
CA TYR A 24 11.96 13.40 4.03
C TYR A 24 11.49 13.02 2.63
N ILE A 25 12.46 12.72 1.75
CA ILE A 25 12.18 12.26 0.40
C ILE A 25 12.72 10.85 0.24
N HIS A 26 11.82 9.92 -0.08
CA HIS A 26 12.13 8.55 -0.43
C HIS A 26 11.98 8.36 -1.93
N ARG A 27 12.98 7.73 -2.56
CA ARG A 27 12.95 7.35 -3.97
C ARG A 27 13.41 5.91 -4.14
N ILE A 28 12.80 5.23 -5.09
CA ILE A 28 13.21 3.91 -5.54
C ILE A 28 13.55 4.01 -7.02
N TYR A 29 14.69 3.47 -7.41
CA TYR A 29 15.07 3.31 -8.81
C TYR A 29 15.10 1.82 -9.15
N LYS A 30 14.65 1.46 -10.34
CA LYS A 30 14.76 0.11 -10.89
C LYS A 30 15.52 0.18 -12.22
N ASN A 31 16.62 -0.56 -12.34
CA ASN A 31 17.51 -0.50 -13.52
C ASN A 31 17.93 0.94 -13.89
N GLY A 32 18.18 1.78 -12.87
CA GLY A 32 18.56 3.19 -13.04
C GLY A 32 17.42 4.16 -13.37
N ILE A 33 16.17 3.69 -13.48
CA ILE A 33 14.99 4.52 -13.76
C ILE A 33 14.22 4.77 -12.46
N GLU A 34 13.90 6.03 -12.15
CA GLU A 34 13.10 6.38 -10.98
C GLU A 34 11.67 5.86 -11.12
N LEU A 35 11.17 5.20 -10.07
CA LEU A 35 9.76 4.85 -9.96
C LEU A 35 8.99 6.06 -9.46
N GLU A 36 8.44 6.85 -10.38
CA GLU A 36 7.71 8.08 -10.07
C GLU A 36 6.47 7.82 -9.21
N LYS A 37 6.09 8.81 -8.40
CA LYS A 37 4.82 8.77 -7.67
C LYS A 37 3.68 8.64 -8.68
N PRO A 38 2.79 7.64 -8.55
CA PRO A 38 1.71 7.44 -9.51
C PRO A 38 0.66 8.54 -9.38
N LYS A 39 0.08 8.98 -10.49
CA LYS A 39 -1.02 9.95 -10.50
C LYS A 39 -2.34 9.34 -10.01
N GLU A 40 -2.50 8.05 -10.27
CA GLU A 40 -3.70 7.27 -9.98
C GLU A 40 -3.34 6.01 -9.21
N ILE A 41 -4.20 5.60 -8.29
CA ILE A 41 -4.02 4.38 -7.48
C ILE A 41 -5.34 3.61 -7.41
N TYR A 42 -5.23 2.29 -7.41
CA TYR A 42 -6.38 1.37 -7.46
C TYR A 42 -6.48 0.57 -6.17
N LYS A 43 -7.68 0.50 -5.59
CA LYS A 43 -7.93 -0.31 -4.39
C LYS A 43 -8.98 -1.38 -4.68
N PHE A 44 -8.56 -2.63 -4.62
CA PHE A 44 -9.43 -3.78 -4.78
C PHE A 44 -10.07 -4.18 -3.46
N TYR A 45 -11.35 -4.56 -3.53
CA TYR A 45 -12.18 -4.97 -2.41
C TYR A 45 -12.98 -6.22 -2.75
N GLY A 46 -13.03 -7.16 -1.81
CA GLY A 46 -14.04 -8.23 -1.78
C GLY A 46 -15.43 -7.69 -1.41
N ASN A 47 -16.44 -8.54 -1.45
CA ASN A 47 -17.84 -8.17 -1.20
C ASN A 47 -18.26 -8.28 0.28
N THR A 48 -17.45 -7.75 1.20
CA THR A 48 -17.77 -7.75 2.64
C THR A 48 -18.47 -6.45 3.06
N ASN A 49 -19.26 -6.50 4.14
CA ASN A 49 -19.92 -5.31 4.69
C ASN A 49 -18.93 -4.26 5.19
N TYR A 50 -17.75 -4.67 5.65
CA TYR A 50 -16.67 -3.76 6.07
C TYR A 50 -16.21 -2.85 4.91
N ASN A 51 -16.17 -3.36 3.68
CA ASN A 51 -15.75 -2.60 2.51
C ASN A 51 -16.82 -1.62 2.03
N LEU A 52 -18.11 -1.90 2.25
CA LEU A 52 -19.16 -0.89 2.06
C LEU A 52 -19.09 0.18 3.13
N ASN A 53 -18.84 -0.23 4.38
CA ASN A 53 -18.72 0.69 5.49
C ASN A 53 -17.56 1.69 5.28
N SER A 54 -16.46 1.27 4.66
CA SER A 54 -15.35 2.17 4.34
C SER A 54 -15.74 3.28 3.35
N LEU A 55 -16.63 2.98 2.39
CA LEU A 55 -17.21 3.98 1.51
C LEU A 55 -18.26 4.86 2.22
N LEU A 56 -19.14 4.25 3.02
CA LEU A 56 -20.19 4.97 3.76
C LEU A 56 -19.62 5.99 4.74
N GLU A 57 -18.57 5.60 5.47
CA GLU A 57 -17.94 6.38 6.53
C GLU A 57 -16.67 7.12 6.04
N ASN A 58 -16.39 7.08 4.74
CA ASN A 58 -15.29 7.78 4.09
C ASN A 58 -13.91 7.52 4.71
N TYR A 59 -13.48 6.25 4.77
CA TYR A 59 -12.15 5.89 5.24
C TYR A 59 -11.49 4.80 4.40
N ILE A 60 -10.16 4.74 4.48
CA ILE A 60 -9.33 3.64 4.01
C ILE A 60 -8.79 2.91 5.24
N TYR A 61 -8.90 1.58 5.22
CA TYR A 61 -8.39 0.73 6.28
C TYR A 61 -6.91 0.40 6.07
N PHE A 62 -6.14 0.45 7.15
CA PHE A 62 -4.72 0.17 7.20
C PHE A 62 -4.48 -1.15 7.94
N SER A 63 -4.35 -2.22 7.16
CA SER A 63 -4.20 -3.59 7.67
C SER A 63 -2.96 -3.76 8.53
N ASN A 64 -3.05 -4.64 9.53
CA ASN A 64 -1.84 -5.08 10.23
C ASN A 64 -1.03 -5.95 9.25
N PRO A 65 0.29 -5.72 9.11
CA PRO A 65 1.14 -6.59 8.31
C PRO A 65 1.01 -8.09 8.63
N ARG A 66 0.69 -8.45 9.88
CA ARG A 66 0.49 -9.84 10.30
C ARG A 66 -0.75 -10.51 9.68
N ASP A 67 -1.69 -9.71 9.18
CA ASP A 67 -2.93 -10.20 8.56
C ASP A 67 -2.78 -10.41 7.04
N PHE A 68 -1.57 -10.23 6.49
CA PHE A 68 -1.32 -10.38 5.06
C PHE A 68 -1.35 -11.86 4.66
N ASN A 69 -1.79 -12.12 3.43
CA ASN A 69 -1.98 -13.47 2.91
C ASN A 69 -0.66 -14.15 2.50
N ASP A 70 0.39 -13.38 2.21
CA ASP A 70 1.71 -13.91 1.89
C ASP A 70 2.58 -13.97 3.17
N PRO A 71 2.99 -15.18 3.63
CA PRO A 71 3.80 -15.32 4.84
C PRO A 71 5.22 -14.73 4.69
N PHE A 72 5.70 -14.49 3.47
CA PHE A 72 7.00 -13.87 3.20
C PHE A 72 6.92 -12.34 3.15
N ASP A 73 5.73 -11.77 2.99
CA ASP A 73 5.53 -10.33 2.96
C ASP A 73 5.75 -9.73 4.35
N CYS A 74 6.28 -8.50 4.37
CA CYS A 74 6.55 -7.74 5.57
C CYS A 74 7.39 -8.48 6.63
N LEU A 75 8.14 -9.52 6.26
CA LEU A 75 8.92 -10.37 7.18
C LEU A 75 8.11 -10.98 8.33
N VAL A 76 6.82 -11.25 8.11
CA VAL A 76 5.95 -11.86 9.14
C VAL A 76 6.52 -13.21 9.59
N ASN A 77 6.97 -14.06 8.66
CA ASN A 77 7.58 -15.36 8.96
C ASN A 77 8.86 -15.33 9.80
N ARG A 78 9.54 -14.19 9.95
CA ARG A 78 10.79 -14.06 10.70
C ARG A 78 10.66 -13.21 11.96
N GLU A 79 9.44 -12.80 12.26
CA GLU A 79 9.13 -11.90 13.35
C GLU A 79 9.72 -12.37 14.68
N GLU A 80 9.48 -13.62 15.07
CA GLU A 80 9.94 -14.14 16.37
C GLU A 80 11.46 -14.08 16.52
N GLN A 81 12.21 -14.32 15.43
CA GLN A 81 13.67 -14.24 15.42
C GLN A 81 14.17 -12.80 15.51
N ILE A 82 13.46 -11.86 14.88
CA ILE A 82 13.78 -10.43 14.94
C ILE A 82 13.46 -9.87 16.34
N LEU A 83 12.27 -10.17 16.88
CA LEU A 83 11.79 -9.65 18.17
C LEU A 83 12.57 -10.18 19.38
N LYS A 84 13.07 -11.43 19.34
CA LYS A 84 13.91 -12.01 20.41
C LYS A 84 15.13 -11.14 20.75
N ASN A 85 15.68 -10.43 19.78
CA ASN A 85 16.86 -9.58 19.95
C ASN A 85 16.52 -8.10 20.24
N TYR A 86 15.25 -7.70 20.12
CA TYR A 86 14.81 -6.30 20.18
C TYR A 86 13.38 -6.18 20.74
N LYS A 87 13.19 -6.44 22.04
CA LYS A 87 11.87 -6.38 22.75
C LYS A 87 11.07 -5.08 22.53
N THR A 88 11.72 -3.98 22.16
CA THR A 88 11.08 -2.69 21.84
C THR A 88 10.38 -2.65 20.47
N LEU A 89 10.57 -3.66 19.60
CA LEU A 89 9.95 -3.75 18.26
C LEU A 89 8.53 -4.36 18.27
N GLU A 90 8.08 -4.97 19.37
CA GLU A 90 6.77 -5.62 19.41
C GLU A 90 5.61 -4.61 19.34
N ASN A 91 5.71 -3.51 20.10
CA ASN A 91 4.73 -2.41 20.06
C ASN A 91 4.70 -1.73 18.69
N HIS A 92 5.84 -1.70 18.01
CA HIS A 92 6.03 -1.03 16.74
C HIS A 92 5.17 -1.61 15.61
N ARG A 93 4.91 -2.92 15.59
CA ARG A 93 4.02 -3.52 14.58
C ARG A 93 2.55 -3.37 14.90
N ASN A 94 2.19 -3.35 16.19
CA ASN A 94 0.81 -3.15 16.62
C ASN A 94 0.29 -1.75 16.25
N GLU A 95 1.19 -0.76 16.24
CA GLU A 95 0.93 0.63 15.85
C GLU A 95 1.10 0.89 14.34
N LEU A 96 1.61 -0.09 13.61
CA LEU A 96 1.85 0.00 12.18
C LEU A 96 0.66 -0.49 11.38
N GLY A 97 0.32 0.26 10.34
CA GLY A 97 -0.65 -0.16 9.34
C GLY A 97 -0.17 0.11 7.94
N VAL A 98 -0.57 -0.79 7.05
CA VAL A 98 -0.22 -0.76 5.64
C VAL A 98 -1.50 -0.75 4.83
N CYS A 99 -1.63 0.22 3.95
CA CYS A 99 -2.64 0.23 2.90
C CYS A 99 -1.97 -0.04 1.55
N CYS A 100 -2.42 -1.12 0.90
CA CYS A 100 -1.92 -1.59 -0.38
C CYS A 100 -2.83 -1.13 -1.51
N PHE A 101 -2.28 -0.37 -2.47
CA PHE A 101 -2.90 -0.03 -3.74
C PHE A 101 -2.20 -0.75 -4.89
N SER A 102 -2.86 -0.84 -6.04
CA SER A 102 -2.26 -1.25 -7.30
C SER A 102 -2.13 -0.06 -8.24
N LEU A 103 -1.19 -0.13 -9.17
CA LEU A 103 -1.08 0.83 -10.29
C LEU A 103 -1.98 0.46 -11.47
N ILE A 104 -2.62 -0.72 -11.45
CA ILE A 104 -3.42 -1.23 -12.55
C ILE A 104 -4.75 -1.81 -12.05
N ASN A 105 -5.77 -1.78 -12.92
CA ASN A 105 -7.03 -2.49 -12.69
C ASN A 105 -7.34 -3.56 -13.75
N ASN A 106 -6.47 -3.73 -14.75
CA ASN A 106 -6.73 -4.57 -15.93
C ASN A 106 -6.07 -5.96 -15.88
N ASN A 107 -5.71 -6.44 -14.68
CA ASN A 107 -5.09 -7.75 -14.47
C ASN A 107 -6.09 -8.79 -13.95
N PRO A 108 -6.34 -9.90 -14.68
CA PRO A 108 -7.28 -10.94 -14.24
C PRO A 108 -6.96 -11.59 -12.87
N LEU A 109 -5.67 -11.76 -12.53
CA LEU A 109 -5.26 -12.33 -11.23
C LEU A 109 -5.64 -11.41 -10.07
N MET A 110 -5.52 -10.08 -10.25
CA MET A 110 -5.96 -9.11 -9.25
C MET A 110 -7.45 -9.25 -8.95
N TRP A 111 -8.27 -9.39 -9.98
CA TRP A 111 -9.71 -9.61 -9.81
C TRP A 111 -10.01 -10.97 -9.17
N GLY A 112 -9.33 -12.04 -9.57
CA GLY A 112 -9.47 -13.36 -8.95
C GLY A 112 -9.18 -13.32 -7.45
N HIS A 113 -8.03 -12.80 -7.06
CA HIS A 113 -7.53 -12.82 -5.69
C HIS A 113 -8.19 -11.78 -4.77
N TYR A 114 -8.38 -10.55 -5.24
CA TYR A 114 -8.73 -9.43 -4.36
C TYR A 114 -10.19 -8.96 -4.46
N THR A 115 -10.99 -9.58 -5.32
CA THR A 115 -12.43 -9.25 -5.46
C THR A 115 -13.34 -10.45 -5.21
N ASN A 116 -12.90 -11.42 -4.40
CA ASN A 116 -13.64 -12.64 -4.11
C ASN A 116 -14.11 -13.34 -5.41
N ASN A 117 -13.19 -13.52 -6.38
CA ASN A 117 -13.47 -14.09 -7.70
C ASN A 117 -14.49 -13.29 -8.55
N TYR A 118 -14.27 -11.98 -8.73
CA TYR A 118 -15.14 -11.07 -9.51
C TYR A 118 -16.52 -10.79 -8.88
N ASN A 119 -16.69 -11.06 -7.58
CA ASN A 119 -17.89 -10.68 -6.82
C ASN A 119 -17.74 -9.33 -6.11
N GLY A 120 -16.53 -8.77 -6.08
CA GLY A 120 -16.18 -7.50 -5.46
C GLY A 120 -16.00 -6.36 -6.47
N PHE A 121 -15.29 -5.32 -6.05
CA PHE A 121 -15.11 -4.09 -6.82
C PHE A 121 -13.69 -3.54 -6.67
N CYS A 122 -13.33 -2.61 -7.54
CA CYS A 122 -12.10 -1.85 -7.50
C CYS A 122 -12.43 -0.35 -7.57
N LEU A 123 -11.80 0.44 -6.71
CA LEU A 123 -11.89 1.90 -6.72
C LEU A 123 -10.65 2.48 -7.38
N LYS A 124 -10.82 3.51 -8.20
CA LYS A 124 -9.73 4.32 -8.73
C LYS A 124 -9.74 5.68 -8.05
N PHE A 125 -8.59 6.06 -7.52
CA PHE A 125 -8.39 7.36 -6.90
C PHE A 125 -7.32 8.17 -7.60
N LYS A 126 -7.53 9.49 -7.66
CA LYS A 126 -6.44 10.45 -7.83
C LYS A 126 -5.55 10.44 -6.59
N ASN A 127 -4.25 10.24 -6.77
CA ASN A 127 -3.30 10.08 -5.66
C ASN A 127 -2.88 11.42 -5.02
N ASP A 128 -3.02 12.53 -5.75
CA ASP A 128 -2.67 13.85 -5.21
C ASP A 128 -3.71 14.33 -4.21
N ASN A 129 -3.24 14.74 -3.03
CA ASN A 129 -4.07 15.14 -1.89
C ASN A 129 -5.14 14.09 -1.50
N PHE A 130 -4.81 12.80 -1.71
CA PHE A 130 -5.74 11.70 -1.45
C PHE A 130 -6.14 11.57 0.03
N PHE A 131 -5.21 11.80 0.95
CA PHE A 131 -5.48 11.69 2.38
C PHE A 131 -5.63 13.07 3.02
N ASP A 132 -6.60 13.21 3.93
CA ASP A 132 -6.98 14.49 4.55
C ASP A 132 -6.10 14.90 5.76
N ASN A 133 -5.06 14.12 6.08
CA ASN A 133 -4.19 14.40 7.22
C ASN A 133 -2.75 13.92 7.00
N ASP A 134 -1.85 14.41 7.86
CA ASP A 134 -0.41 14.14 7.76
C ASP A 134 0.05 12.89 8.52
N ASN A 135 -0.83 11.97 8.91
CA ASN A 135 -0.43 10.78 9.69
C ASN A 135 0.23 9.69 8.84
N ILE A 136 0.58 10.00 7.59
CA ILE A 136 1.31 9.13 6.69
C ILE A 136 2.79 9.20 7.02
N THR A 137 3.40 8.04 7.24
CA THR A 137 4.84 7.96 7.44
C THR A 137 5.58 7.75 6.12
N LEU A 138 5.02 6.95 5.22
CA LEU A 138 5.65 6.62 3.95
C LEU A 138 4.63 6.30 2.88
N GLN A 139 4.89 6.78 1.65
CA GLN A 139 4.26 6.27 0.44
C GLN A 139 5.35 5.82 -0.52
N THR A 140 5.19 4.64 -1.14
CA THR A 140 6.28 4.04 -1.90
C THR A 140 5.84 2.88 -2.79
N HIS A 141 6.67 2.58 -3.79
CA HIS A 141 6.55 1.38 -4.62
C HIS A 141 7.03 0.13 -3.87
N VAL A 142 6.47 -1.02 -4.22
CA VAL A 142 6.96 -2.32 -3.76
C VAL A 142 8.04 -2.83 -4.70
N SER A 143 9.16 -3.28 -4.12
CA SER A 143 10.23 -3.94 -4.87
C SER A 143 9.95 -5.44 -4.97
N TYR A 144 10.13 -6.03 -6.16
CA TYR A 144 9.81 -7.43 -6.40
C TYR A 144 11.11 -8.23 -6.56
N LEU A 145 11.44 -9.02 -5.54
CA LEU A 145 12.77 -9.60 -5.35
C LEU A 145 12.74 -11.13 -5.50
N LYS A 146 13.79 -11.72 -6.10
CA LYS A 146 13.92 -13.19 -6.26
C LYS A 146 14.77 -13.83 -5.18
N ASN A 147 15.81 -13.15 -4.73
CA ASN A 147 16.89 -13.70 -3.92
C ASN A 147 17.00 -12.98 -2.57
N TYR A 148 15.87 -12.64 -1.94
CA TYR A 148 15.90 -11.97 -0.65
C TYR A 148 16.51 -12.87 0.44
N ILE A 149 17.58 -12.40 1.09
CA ILE A 149 18.26 -13.09 2.19
C ILE A 149 18.07 -12.27 3.49
N PRO A 150 17.70 -12.90 4.62
CA PRO A 150 17.63 -12.23 5.91
C PRO A 150 19.03 -11.81 6.36
N GLY A 151 19.19 -10.53 6.70
CA GLY A 151 20.48 -9.94 7.05
C GLY A 151 20.96 -9.00 5.96
N ASN A 152 20.37 -7.80 5.91
CA ASN A 152 20.77 -6.81 4.93
C ASN A 152 22.00 -6.05 5.44
N GLU A 153 23.18 -6.51 5.03
CA GLU A 153 24.45 -5.80 5.24
C GLU A 153 24.40 -4.35 4.73
N PRO A 154 23.85 -4.04 3.54
CA PRO A 154 23.60 -2.66 3.14
C PRO A 154 22.79 -1.82 4.15
N LEU A 155 21.68 -2.32 4.72
CA LEU A 155 20.91 -1.60 5.75
C LEU A 155 21.73 -1.43 7.03
N LYS A 156 22.41 -2.49 7.49
CA LYS A 156 23.29 -2.41 8.67
C LYS A 156 24.39 -1.37 8.48
N LYS A 157 24.98 -1.31 7.28
CA LYS A 157 25.98 -0.31 6.91
C LYS A 157 25.39 1.10 6.93
N ALA A 158 24.22 1.30 6.32
CA ALA A 158 23.50 2.57 6.35
C ALA A 158 23.19 3.06 7.78
N ILE A 159 22.75 2.15 8.66
CA ILE A 159 22.51 2.47 10.08
C ILE A 159 23.83 2.81 10.78
N LYS A 160 24.92 2.05 10.58
CA LYS A 160 26.22 2.38 11.16
C LYS A 160 26.69 3.78 10.73
N GLU A 161 26.59 4.08 9.44
CA GLU A 161 26.97 5.40 8.88
C GLU A 161 26.11 6.54 9.44
N LEU A 162 24.80 6.31 9.66
CA LEU A 162 23.91 7.26 10.32
C LEU A 162 24.38 7.60 11.74
N TYR A 163 24.80 6.61 12.53
CA TYR A 163 25.20 6.85 13.92
C TYR A 163 26.53 7.62 14.05
N LEU A 164 27.36 7.64 12.99
CA LEU A 164 28.56 8.47 12.90
C LEU A 164 28.24 9.95 12.62
N GLN A 165 27.01 10.27 12.18
CA GLN A 165 26.61 11.65 11.88
C GLN A 165 26.41 12.47 13.16
N LYS A 166 26.69 13.78 13.08
CA LYS A 166 26.42 14.76 14.15
C LYS A 166 24.94 15.14 14.21
N LEU A 167 24.09 14.17 14.47
CA LEU A 167 22.64 14.32 14.71
C LEU A 167 22.32 14.02 16.18
N ASN A 168 21.24 14.58 16.70
CA ASN A 168 20.76 14.19 18.03
C ASN A 168 20.23 12.74 18.00
N ASN A 169 20.11 12.11 19.17
CA ASN A 169 19.71 10.70 19.25
C ASN A 169 18.27 10.46 18.78
N GLN A 170 17.36 11.40 19.00
CA GLN A 170 15.96 11.27 18.60
C GLN A 170 15.81 11.21 17.07
N ASP A 171 16.58 12.03 16.36
CA ASP A 171 16.65 12.05 14.91
C ASP A 171 17.22 10.75 14.36
N LYS A 172 18.31 10.25 14.95
CA LYS A 172 18.92 8.97 14.57
C LYS A 172 17.95 7.81 14.72
N VAL A 173 17.20 7.77 15.83
CA VAL A 173 16.16 6.76 16.06
C VAL A 173 15.04 6.86 15.02
N THR A 174 14.55 8.08 14.77
CA THR A 174 13.47 8.31 13.79
C THR A 174 13.89 7.89 12.38
N ILE A 175 15.09 8.28 11.96
CA ILE A 175 15.65 7.90 10.65
C ILE A 175 15.82 6.38 10.58
N SER A 176 16.41 5.75 11.60
CA SER A 176 16.60 4.29 11.63
C SER A 176 15.28 3.54 11.47
N LYS A 177 14.20 4.01 12.12
CA LYS A 177 12.86 3.43 11.97
C LYS A 177 12.33 3.55 10.55
N VAL A 178 12.51 4.71 9.91
CA VAL A 178 12.10 4.92 8.52
C VAL A 178 12.90 4.02 7.57
N LEU A 179 14.21 3.86 7.77
CA LEU A 179 15.02 2.96 6.94
C LEU A 179 14.59 1.49 7.14
N ALA A 180 14.36 1.08 8.40
CA ALA A 180 13.85 -0.25 8.71
C ALA A 180 12.49 -0.50 8.05
N LEU A 181 11.55 0.46 8.13
CA LEU A 181 10.27 0.34 7.41
C LEU A 181 10.48 0.03 5.95
N THR A 182 11.35 0.81 5.31
CA THR A 182 11.51 0.72 3.87
C THR A 182 12.12 -0.59 3.44
N PHE A 183 12.95 -1.17 4.30
CA PHE A 183 13.54 -2.47 4.04
C PHE A 183 12.59 -3.63 4.38
N GLU A 184 11.81 -3.52 5.45
CA GLU A 184 11.01 -4.64 5.94
C GLU A 184 9.63 -4.72 5.26
N TYR A 185 9.03 -3.58 4.87
CA TYR A 185 7.64 -3.48 4.45
C TYR A 185 7.44 -3.05 2.99
N ASN A 186 8.50 -2.87 2.19
CA ASN A 186 8.38 -2.40 0.79
C ASN A 186 8.97 -3.37 -0.24
N TRP A 187 8.83 -4.67 0.01
CA TRP A 187 9.18 -5.67 -0.98
C TRP A 187 8.26 -6.88 -0.91
N LYS A 188 8.18 -7.61 -2.02
CA LYS A 188 7.46 -8.88 -2.17
C LYS A 188 8.30 -9.87 -2.96
N TYR A 189 7.97 -11.15 -2.85
CA TYR A 189 8.54 -12.14 -3.75
C TYR A 189 8.16 -11.83 -5.20
N TYR A 190 9.09 -12.08 -6.12
CA TYR A 190 8.98 -11.66 -7.53
C TYR A 190 7.69 -12.09 -8.22
N ASP A 191 7.13 -13.24 -7.88
CA ASP A 191 5.92 -13.77 -8.52
C ASP A 191 4.68 -12.90 -8.28
N TRP A 192 4.70 -12.04 -7.26
CA TRP A 192 3.64 -11.06 -7.00
C TRP A 192 3.77 -9.77 -7.82
N ASN A 193 4.75 -9.67 -8.74
CA ASN A 193 4.99 -8.44 -9.51
C ASN A 193 3.80 -7.96 -10.35
N TYR A 194 2.85 -8.86 -10.63
CA TYR A 194 1.65 -8.56 -11.38
C TYR A 194 0.71 -7.59 -10.64
N GLU A 195 0.86 -7.45 -9.32
CA GLU A 195 0.06 -6.54 -8.52
C GLU A 195 0.42 -5.07 -8.75
N GLN A 196 1.66 -4.79 -9.17
CA GLN A 196 2.21 -3.44 -9.31
C GLN A 196 1.82 -2.56 -8.11
N GLU A 197 2.30 -2.94 -6.93
CA GLU A 197 1.79 -2.44 -5.67
C GLU A 197 2.43 -1.10 -5.27
N TYR A 198 1.59 -0.17 -4.81
CA TYR A 198 1.98 1.07 -4.17
C TYR A 198 1.44 1.11 -2.73
N ARG A 199 2.33 1.21 -1.74
CA ARG A 199 1.98 1.16 -0.32
C ARG A 199 1.91 2.55 0.28
N THR A 200 0.94 2.75 1.16
CA THR A 200 0.94 3.82 2.16
C THR A 200 1.08 3.20 3.55
N ILE A 201 2.01 3.69 4.36
CA ILE A 201 2.35 3.16 5.69
C ILE A 201 2.19 4.26 6.74
N SER A 202 1.64 3.91 7.89
CA SER A 202 1.51 4.80 9.06
C SER A 202 1.91 4.09 10.35
N TRP A 203 2.59 4.81 11.24
CA TRP A 203 3.00 4.39 12.60
C TRP A 203 2.02 4.77 13.71
N SER A 204 0.87 5.33 13.37
CA SER A 204 -0.07 5.86 14.35
C SER A 204 -1.42 5.20 14.24
N THR A 205 -1.49 3.94 13.81
CA THR A 205 -2.78 3.30 13.57
C THR A 205 -3.65 3.21 14.80
N ASN A 206 -3.05 3.01 15.98
CA ASN A 206 -3.79 3.02 17.24
C ASN A 206 -4.42 4.41 17.51
N SER A 207 -3.81 5.48 17.02
CA SER A 207 -4.32 6.85 17.14
C SER A 207 -5.51 7.16 16.24
N PHE A 208 -5.78 6.35 15.21
CA PHE A 208 -6.91 6.53 14.29
C PHE A 208 -7.69 5.24 14.01
N GLU A 209 -7.59 4.24 14.90
CA GLU A 209 -8.24 2.92 14.76
C GLU A 209 -7.99 2.20 13.42
N ARG A 210 -6.81 2.38 12.81
CA ARG A 210 -6.48 1.87 11.46
C ARG A 210 -7.40 2.39 10.34
N LYS A 211 -8.26 3.39 10.59
CA LYS A 211 -9.15 4.01 9.61
C LYS A 211 -8.70 5.44 9.32
N MET A 212 -8.22 5.69 8.11
CA MET A 212 -7.79 7.03 7.70
C MET A 212 -8.77 7.61 6.70
N ARG A 213 -9.24 8.84 6.95
CA ARG A 213 -10.12 9.54 5.99
C ARG A 213 -9.37 9.89 4.70
N PHE A 214 -10.11 9.83 3.60
CA PHE A 214 -9.62 10.25 2.28
C PHE A 214 -10.51 11.36 1.71
N ASN A 215 -9.93 12.17 0.84
CA ASN A 215 -10.66 13.21 0.13
C ASN A 215 -11.64 12.54 -0.86
N LYS A 216 -12.94 12.74 -0.64
CA LYS A 216 -14.00 12.18 -1.50
C LYS A 216 -13.87 12.59 -2.96
N GLU A 217 -13.35 13.79 -3.24
CA GLU A 217 -13.14 14.30 -4.60
C GLU A 217 -12.09 13.50 -5.37
N CYS A 218 -11.23 12.75 -4.66
CA CYS A 218 -10.25 11.90 -5.30
C CYS A 218 -10.85 10.59 -5.84
N LEU A 219 -12.07 10.19 -5.47
CA LEU A 219 -12.69 8.97 -6.01
C LEU A 219 -13.27 9.25 -7.41
N GLU A 220 -12.52 8.86 -8.44
CA GLU A 220 -12.88 9.14 -9.83
C GLU A 220 -13.78 8.07 -10.44
N GLU A 221 -13.48 6.80 -10.18
CA GLU A 221 -14.16 5.67 -10.84
C GLU A 221 -14.32 4.48 -9.90
N ILE A 222 -15.41 3.74 -10.06
CA ILE A 222 -15.63 2.42 -9.48
C ILE A 222 -15.82 1.39 -10.58
N TYR A 223 -15.21 0.24 -10.38
CA TYR A 223 -15.23 -0.91 -11.26
C TYR A 223 -15.85 -2.08 -10.52
N ILE A 224 -16.94 -2.64 -11.04
CA ILE A 224 -17.72 -3.69 -10.37
C ILE A 224 -17.57 -5.00 -11.13
N GLY A 225 -17.20 -6.07 -10.44
CA GLY A 225 -17.08 -7.38 -11.06
C GLY A 225 -18.43 -7.91 -11.52
N TYR A 226 -18.48 -8.45 -12.75
CA TYR A 226 -19.73 -8.89 -13.40
C TYR A 226 -20.55 -9.93 -12.62
N LYS A 227 -19.93 -10.68 -11.70
CA LYS A 227 -20.65 -11.69 -10.90
C LYS A 227 -21.41 -11.07 -9.74
N MET A 228 -21.00 -9.89 -9.26
CA MET A 228 -21.55 -9.28 -8.04
C MET A 228 -23.08 -9.15 -8.12
N LYS A 229 -23.60 -8.55 -9.19
CA LYS A 229 -25.04 -8.27 -9.34
C LYS A 229 -25.88 -9.54 -9.28
N SER A 230 -25.44 -10.60 -9.96
CA SER A 230 -26.13 -11.90 -9.95
C SER A 230 -25.94 -12.69 -8.66
N ALA A 231 -24.79 -12.56 -8.01
CA ALA A 231 -24.47 -13.31 -6.80
C ALA A 231 -25.10 -12.71 -5.53
N ASN A 232 -25.18 -11.38 -5.45
CA ASN A 232 -25.77 -10.66 -4.33
C ASN A 232 -26.30 -9.30 -4.79
N TYR A 233 -27.56 -9.29 -5.22
CA TYR A 233 -28.23 -8.10 -5.73
C TYR A 233 -28.41 -7.00 -4.65
N GLU A 234 -28.62 -7.39 -3.39
CA GLU A 234 -28.79 -6.44 -2.28
C GLU A 234 -27.48 -5.66 -2.03
N TYR A 235 -26.36 -6.37 -1.94
CA TYR A 235 -25.03 -5.76 -1.79
C TYR A 235 -24.70 -4.84 -2.97
N TYR A 236 -24.95 -5.32 -4.21
CA TYR A 236 -24.78 -4.51 -5.42
C TYR A 236 -25.61 -3.23 -5.38
N SER A 237 -26.90 -3.33 -5.03
CA SER A 237 -27.82 -2.20 -4.99
C SER A 237 -27.41 -1.19 -3.91
N LEU A 238 -26.96 -1.67 -2.75
CA LEU A 238 -26.45 -0.82 -1.68
C LEU A 238 -25.17 -0.10 -2.11
N LEU A 239 -24.21 -0.79 -2.74
CA LEU A 239 -22.99 -0.19 -3.27
C LEU A 239 -23.31 0.93 -4.27
N ILE A 240 -24.18 0.67 -5.25
CA ILE A 240 -24.58 1.67 -6.25
C ILE A 240 -25.25 2.87 -5.58
N ASN A 241 -26.11 2.65 -4.57
CA ASN A 241 -26.75 3.73 -3.83
C ASN A 241 -25.70 4.58 -3.09
N ILE A 242 -24.74 3.96 -2.39
CA ILE A 242 -23.64 4.67 -1.70
C ILE A 242 -22.87 5.55 -2.67
N ILE A 243 -22.46 5.00 -3.83
CA ILE A 243 -21.69 5.76 -4.82
C ILE A 243 -22.52 6.93 -5.37
N LYS A 244 -23.76 6.69 -5.81
CA LYS A 244 -24.60 7.75 -6.38
C LYS A 244 -24.96 8.86 -5.39
N THR A 245 -25.11 8.53 -4.10
CA THR A 245 -25.51 9.50 -3.07
C THR A 245 -24.33 10.25 -2.45
N GLN A 246 -23.23 9.55 -2.16
CA GLN A 246 -22.10 10.14 -1.45
C GLN A 246 -20.94 10.57 -2.36
N TYR A 247 -20.88 10.04 -3.59
CA TYR A 247 -19.80 10.26 -4.55
C TYR A 247 -20.39 10.52 -5.96
N PRO A 248 -21.22 11.56 -6.13
CA PRO A 248 -22.04 11.75 -7.34
C PRO A 248 -21.24 11.97 -8.64
N ASN A 249 -19.95 12.32 -8.55
CA ASN A 249 -19.08 12.53 -9.70
C ASN A 249 -18.29 11.27 -10.11
N THR A 250 -18.42 10.18 -9.35
CA THR A 250 -17.71 8.93 -9.62
C THR A 250 -18.38 8.16 -10.75
N LYS A 251 -17.62 7.82 -11.79
CA LYS A 251 -18.11 6.98 -12.90
C LYS A 251 -18.20 5.52 -12.46
N ILE A 252 -19.21 4.81 -12.94
CA ILE A 252 -19.48 3.42 -12.57
C ILE A 252 -19.26 2.53 -13.80
N PHE A 253 -18.41 1.53 -13.66
CA PHE A 253 -18.10 0.57 -14.70
C PHE A 253 -18.42 -0.86 -14.25
N GLU A 254 -18.89 -1.67 -15.18
CA GLU A 254 -18.93 -3.13 -15.05
C GLU A 254 -17.69 -3.75 -15.71
N VAL A 255 -17.12 -4.77 -15.07
CA VAL A 255 -15.91 -5.46 -15.54
C VAL A 255 -16.21 -6.91 -15.90
N LYS A 256 -15.99 -7.25 -17.17
CA LYS A 256 -16.25 -8.58 -17.74
C LYS A 256 -15.01 -9.15 -18.43
N PRO A 257 -14.83 -10.48 -18.44
CA PRO A 257 -13.86 -11.11 -19.34
C PRO A 257 -14.30 -10.95 -20.79
N ASN A 258 -13.38 -10.60 -21.68
CA ASN A 258 -13.65 -10.63 -23.13
C ASN A 258 -13.83 -12.09 -23.58
N SER A 259 -14.79 -12.33 -24.48
CA SER A 259 -15.15 -13.67 -24.95
C SER A 259 -14.15 -14.31 -25.94
N LEU A 260 -13.27 -13.51 -26.55
CA LEU A 260 -12.36 -13.91 -27.64
C LEU A 260 -10.88 -13.70 -27.33
N LYS A 261 -10.56 -12.79 -26.39
CA LYS A 261 -9.20 -12.35 -26.04
C LYS A 261 -9.00 -12.48 -24.54
N VAL A 262 -7.79 -12.83 -24.11
CA VAL A 262 -7.42 -12.90 -22.69
C VAL A 262 -7.21 -11.48 -22.14
N LYS A 263 -8.32 -10.76 -21.91
CA LYS A 263 -8.34 -9.41 -21.35
C LYS A 263 -9.65 -9.13 -20.63
N LEU A 264 -9.66 -8.08 -19.83
CA LEU A 264 -10.87 -7.51 -19.23
C LEU A 264 -11.45 -6.41 -20.11
N GLU A 265 -12.77 -6.29 -20.08
CA GLU A 265 -13.56 -5.24 -20.70
C GLU A 265 -14.30 -4.45 -19.63
N PHE A 266 -14.34 -3.14 -19.85
CA PHE A 266 -14.88 -2.15 -18.93
C PHE A 266 -15.98 -1.41 -19.67
N SER A 267 -17.20 -1.42 -19.12
CA SER A 267 -18.37 -0.76 -19.72
C SER A 267 -19.02 0.13 -18.69
N GLU A 268 -19.18 1.41 -19.01
CA GLU A 268 -19.84 2.39 -18.13
C GLU A 268 -21.34 2.08 -18.02
N ILE A 269 -21.92 2.23 -16.81
CA ILE A 269 -23.32 1.85 -16.47
C ILE A 269 -24.04 2.87 -15.61
#